data_AF-X1K662-F1
#
_entry.id   AF-X1K662-F1
#
_cell.length_a   1.000
_cell.length_b   1.000
_cell.length_c   1.000
_cell.angle_alpha   90.00
_cell.angle_beta   90.00
_cell.angle_gamma   90.00
#
_symmetry.space_group_name_H-M   'P 1'
#
loop_
_entity.id
_entity.type
_entity.pdbx_description
1 polymer ?
#
loop_
_entity_poly.entity_id
_entity_poly.type
_entity_poly.pdbx_seq_one_letter_code
_entity_poly.pdbx_strand_id
1 'polypeptide(L)'
;SIKGYENLVTDIREQVAQEGKEKEAEYADRLALLKEGKGIVEDKLVEAIKKSIPDYYEVKKGDSLWKIAERFYGTGEKWVRIFEANMNKIKNPSLIYPYQRLTIPKEYLKLY
;
A
#
# COMPACT_ATOMS: atom_id res chain seq x y z
N SER A 1 -42.14 -39.53 -18.68
CA SER A 1 -43.11 -39.08 -17.66
C SER A 1 -42.71 -37.69 -17.20
N ILE A 2 -43.66 -36.76 -17.06
CA ILE A 2 -43.43 -35.38 -16.56
C ILE A 2 -42.63 -35.39 -15.24
N LYS A 3 -42.85 -36.41 -14.41
CA LYS A 3 -42.17 -36.65 -13.14
C LYS A 3 -40.64 -36.85 -13.24
N GLY A 4 -40.14 -37.31 -14.39
CA GLY A 4 -38.69 -37.48 -14.61
C GLY A 4 -37.98 -36.15 -14.91
N TYR A 5 -38.67 -35.21 -15.57
CA TYR A 5 -38.13 -33.87 -15.84
C TYR A 5 -38.13 -32.99 -14.59
N GLU A 6 -39.16 -33.08 -13.74
CA GLU A 6 -39.23 -32.31 -12.49
C GLU A 6 -38.13 -32.70 -11.50
N ASN A 7 -37.79 -34.00 -11.43
CA ASN A 7 -36.69 -34.49 -10.61
C ASN A 7 -35.35 -33.94 -11.13
N LEU A 8 -35.10 -34.02 -12.44
CA LEU A 8 -33.87 -33.48 -13.05
C LEU A 8 -33.72 -31.97 -12.83
N VAL A 9 -34.82 -31.21 -12.92
CA VAL A 9 -34.81 -29.75 -12.66
C VAL A 9 -34.52 -29.44 -11.19
N THR A 10 -35.00 -30.29 -10.28
CA THR A 10 -34.71 -30.16 -8.84
C THR A 10 -33.24 -30.46 -8.55
N ASP A 11 -32.71 -31.54 -9.09
CA ASP A 11 -31.31 -31.93 -8.93
C ASP A 11 -30.36 -30.86 -9.48
N ILE A 12 -30.68 -30.28 -10.65
CA ILE A 12 -29.88 -29.18 -11.24
C ILE A 12 -29.93 -27.93 -10.35
N ARG A 13 -31.09 -27.59 -9.77
CA ARG A 13 -31.22 -26.44 -8.86
C ARG A 13 -30.44 -26.64 -7.58
N GLU A 14 -30.47 -27.85 -7.03
CA GLU A 14 -29.72 -28.21 -5.83
C GLU A 14 -28.21 -28.22 -6.10
N GLN A 15 -27.76 -28.75 -7.24
CA GLN A 15 -26.36 -28.73 -7.64
C GLN A 15 -25.85 -27.29 -7.82
N VAL A 16 -26.60 -26.43 -8.51
CA VAL A 16 -26.24 -25.00 -8.68
C VAL A 16 -26.21 -24.26 -7.34
N ALA A 17 -27.13 -24.58 -6.42
CA ALA A 17 -27.13 -24.01 -5.07
C ALA A 17 -25.95 -24.50 -4.22
N GLN A 18 -25.57 -25.77 -4.36
CA GLN A 18 -24.44 -26.39 -3.66
C GLN A 18 -23.11 -25.83 -4.18
N GLU A 19 -22.93 -25.74 -5.51
CA GLU A 19 -21.77 -25.12 -6.14
C GLU A 19 -21.61 -23.64 -5.74
N GLY A 20 -22.72 -22.92 -5.54
CA GLY A 20 -22.72 -21.55 -5.03
C GLY A 20 -22.18 -21.47 -3.60
N LYS A 21 -22.67 -22.33 -2.70
CA LYS A 21 -22.22 -22.41 -1.30
C LYS A 21 -20.76 -22.86 -1.17
N GLU A 22 -20.32 -23.79 -2.02
CA GLU A 22 -18.94 -24.27 -2.04
C GLU A 22 -17.96 -23.20 -2.53
N LYS A 23 -18.33 -22.43 -3.56
CA LYS A 23 -17.53 -21.26 -3.98
C LYS A 23 -17.48 -20.19 -2.89
N GLU A 24 -18.59 -19.93 -2.20
CA GLU A 24 -18.64 -18.94 -1.12
C GLU A 24 -17.80 -19.37 0.10
N ALA A 25 -17.78 -20.66 0.43
CA ALA A 25 -16.87 -21.23 1.42
C ALA A 25 -15.39 -21.15 0.96
N GLU A 26 -15.09 -21.43 -0.31
CA GLU A 26 -13.75 -21.28 -0.89
C GLU A 26 -13.27 -19.81 -0.83
N TYR A 27 -14.15 -18.84 -1.10
CA TYR A 27 -13.85 -17.42 -0.98
C TYR A 27 -13.62 -17.00 0.48
N ALA A 28 -14.41 -17.52 1.42
CA ALA A 28 -14.25 -17.26 2.85
C ALA A 28 -12.91 -17.81 3.38
N ASP A 29 -12.53 -19.03 2.98
CA ASP A 29 -11.24 -19.64 3.34
C ASP A 29 -10.06 -18.89 2.70
N ARG A 30 -10.17 -18.48 1.43
CA ARG A 30 -9.14 -17.65 0.76
C ARG A 30 -9.01 -16.28 1.44
N LEU A 31 -10.12 -15.68 1.87
CA LEU A 31 -10.14 -14.43 2.64
C LEU A 31 -9.55 -14.62 4.05
N ALA A 32 -9.78 -15.76 4.71
CA ALA A 32 -9.20 -16.09 6.00
C ALA A 32 -7.68 -16.32 5.90
N LEU A 33 -7.22 -17.07 4.90
CA LEU A 33 -5.79 -17.24 4.59
C LEU A 33 -5.11 -15.91 4.23
N LEU A 34 -5.80 -15.03 3.49
CA LEU A 34 -5.31 -13.68 3.23
C LEU A 34 -5.26 -12.83 4.50
N LYS A 35 -6.20 -12.98 5.44
CA LYS A 35 -6.19 -12.25 6.73
C LYS A 35 -5.09 -12.76 7.68
N GLU A 36 -4.89 -14.08 7.75
CA GLU A 36 -3.85 -14.71 8.58
C GLU A 36 -2.44 -14.51 7.99
N GLY A 37 -2.30 -14.53 6.67
CA GLY A 37 -1.06 -14.21 5.96
C GLY A 37 -0.78 -12.71 5.79
N LYS A 38 -1.81 -11.85 5.86
CA LYS A 38 -1.68 -10.40 5.65
C LYS A 38 -0.69 -9.77 6.61
N GLY A 39 -0.74 -10.10 7.91
CA GLY A 39 0.18 -9.49 8.87
C GLY A 39 1.65 -9.78 8.55
N ILE A 40 1.98 -11.03 8.23
CA ILE A 40 3.36 -11.44 7.97
C ILE A 40 3.85 -10.96 6.59
N VAL A 41 2.98 -10.95 5.58
CA VAL A 41 3.31 -10.49 4.23
C VAL A 41 3.36 -8.97 4.18
N GLU A 42 2.43 -8.26 4.81
CA GLU A 42 2.45 -6.79 4.94
C GLU A 42 3.67 -6.35 5.76
N ASP A 43 4.00 -6.97 6.89
CA ASP A 43 5.17 -6.57 7.69
C ASP A 43 6.49 -6.80 6.93
N LYS A 44 6.66 -7.96 6.27
CA LYS A 44 7.84 -8.23 5.45
C LYS A 44 7.90 -7.33 4.22
N LEU A 45 6.76 -7.03 3.60
CA LEU A 45 6.66 -6.13 2.45
C LEU A 45 6.96 -4.68 2.88
N VAL A 46 6.42 -4.22 4.00
CA VAL A 46 6.69 -2.91 4.60
C VAL A 46 8.16 -2.78 4.95
N GLU A 47 8.78 -3.81 5.53
CA GLU A 47 10.21 -3.79 5.85
C GLU A 47 11.09 -3.78 4.59
N ALA A 48 10.74 -4.59 3.58
CA ALA A 48 11.43 -4.59 2.29
C ALA A 48 11.28 -3.23 1.56
N ILE A 49 10.10 -2.61 1.62
CA ILE A 49 9.83 -1.28 1.04
C ILE A 49 10.58 -0.18 1.81
N LYS A 50 10.57 -0.19 3.15
CA LYS A 50 11.38 0.73 3.96
C LYS A 50 12.87 0.63 3.62
N LYS A 51 13.36 -0.58 3.35
CA LYS A 51 14.75 -0.83 2.96
C LYS A 51 15.06 -0.38 1.52
N SER A 52 14.08 -0.42 0.62
CA SER A 52 14.26 0.01 -0.78
C SER A 52 14.10 1.52 -0.97
N ILE A 53 13.43 2.22 -0.03
CA ILE A 53 13.33 3.67 -0.07
C ILE A 53 14.67 4.29 0.36
N PRO A 54 15.27 5.15 -0.50
CA PRO A 54 16.56 5.74 -0.22
C PRO A 54 16.51 6.64 1.02
N ASP A 55 17.54 6.57 1.86
CA ASP A 55 17.67 7.41 3.07
C ASP A 55 17.80 8.90 2.73
N TYR A 56 18.20 9.22 1.50
CA TYR A 56 18.45 10.57 1.03
C TYR A 56 17.82 10.80 -0.34
N TYR A 57 17.36 12.01 -0.57
CA TYR A 57 16.94 12.52 -1.87
C TYR A 57 17.89 13.62 -2.32
N GLU A 58 18.31 13.54 -3.58
CA GLU A 58 19.05 14.61 -4.23
C GLU A 58 18.06 15.61 -4.86
N VAL A 59 18.11 16.85 -4.38
CA VAL A 59 17.23 17.93 -4.84
C VAL A 59 17.45 18.19 -6.32
N LYS A 60 16.35 18.29 -7.08
CA LYS A 60 16.37 18.61 -8.50
C LYS A 60 16.01 20.07 -8.73
N LYS A 61 16.38 20.61 -9.88
CA LYS A 61 15.99 21.97 -10.28
C LYS A 61 14.47 22.10 -10.28
N GLY A 62 13.95 23.07 -9.52
CA GLY A 62 12.51 23.35 -9.39
C GLY A 62 11.79 22.60 -8.27
N ASP A 63 12.53 21.81 -7.47
CA ASP A 63 11.99 21.21 -6.25
C ASP A 63 11.78 22.23 -5.14
N SER A 64 10.84 21.92 -4.25
CA SER A 64 10.62 22.59 -2.97
C SER A 64 10.41 21.52 -1.90
N LEU A 65 10.60 21.87 -0.63
CA LEU A 65 10.34 20.92 0.47
C LEU A 65 8.91 20.38 0.44
N TRP A 66 7.95 21.21 0.02
CA TRP A 66 6.55 20.80 -0.20
C TRP A 66 6.43 19.70 -1.26
N LYS A 67 6.97 19.92 -2.46
CA LYS A 67 6.91 18.93 -3.57
C LYS A 67 7.63 17.63 -3.22
N ILE A 68 8.74 17.73 -2.47
CA ILE A 68 9.47 16.56 -1.98
C ILE A 68 8.60 15.80 -0.96
N ALA A 69 7.96 16.49 -0.03
CA ALA A 69 7.04 15.87 0.92
C ALA A 69 5.82 15.22 0.23
N GLU A 70 5.22 15.86 -0.77
CA GLU A 70 4.15 15.24 -1.58
C GLU A 70 4.62 13.95 -2.25
N ARG A 71 5.82 13.96 -2.83
CA ARG A 71 6.42 12.80 -3.50
C ARG A 71 6.61 11.61 -2.55
N PHE A 72 7.15 11.84 -1.36
CA PHE A 72 7.56 10.76 -0.45
C PHE A 72 6.49 10.39 0.58
N TYR A 73 5.71 11.37 1.03
CA TYR A 73 4.74 11.19 2.12
C TYR A 73 3.29 11.27 1.66
N GLY A 74 3.05 11.55 0.38
CA GLY A 74 1.72 11.71 -0.20
C GLY A 74 1.02 13.03 0.16
N THR A 75 1.64 13.88 0.96
CA THR A 75 1.13 15.22 1.32
C THR A 75 2.30 16.19 1.55
N GLY A 76 2.14 17.41 1.05
CA GLY A 76 3.14 18.47 1.18
C GLY A 76 3.19 19.07 2.59
N GLU A 77 2.15 18.90 3.40
CA GLU A 77 2.07 19.42 4.77
C GLU A 77 3.18 18.88 5.68
N LYS A 78 3.74 17.72 5.33
CA LYS A 78 4.84 17.08 6.05
C LYS A 78 6.23 17.64 5.70
N TRP A 79 6.31 18.73 4.92
CA TRP A 79 7.58 19.37 4.54
C TRP A 79 8.45 19.76 5.75
N VAL A 80 7.82 20.15 6.86
CA VAL A 80 8.51 20.51 8.12
C VAL A 80 9.40 19.37 8.62
N ARG A 81 8.98 18.11 8.42
CA ARG A 81 9.77 16.94 8.85
C ARG A 81 11.06 16.80 8.06
N ILE A 82 11.03 17.13 6.77
CA ILE A 82 12.25 17.15 5.93
C ILE A 82 13.17 18.27 6.41
N PHE A 83 12.61 19.43 6.75
CA PHE A 83 13.40 20.55 7.29
C PHE A 83 14.07 20.18 8.62
N GLU A 84 13.32 19.66 9.59
CA GLU A 84 13.81 19.22 10.91
C GLU A 84 14.97 18.22 10.77
N ALA A 85 14.83 17.22 9.89
CA ALA A 85 15.86 16.21 9.65
C ALA A 85 17.11 16.74 8.95
N ASN A 86 17.08 17.96 8.42
CA ASN A 86 18.16 18.56 7.64
C ASN A 86 18.55 19.95 8.15
N MET A 87 18.23 20.33 9.38
CA MET A 87 18.56 21.66 9.93
C MET A 87 20.06 21.98 9.90
N ASN A 88 20.92 20.96 9.93
CA ASN A 88 22.37 21.11 9.75
C ASN A 88 22.78 21.47 8.31
N LYS A 89 21.92 21.23 7.32
CA LYS A 89 22.14 21.47 5.88
C LYS A 89 21.29 22.61 5.31
N ILE A 90 20.14 22.88 5.91
CA ILE A 90 19.17 23.88 5.45
C ILE A 90 19.07 24.97 6.53
N LYS A 91 19.66 26.13 6.26
CA LYS A 91 19.53 27.30 7.15
C LYS A 91 18.21 28.05 6.94
N ASN A 92 17.69 28.02 5.72
CA ASN A 92 16.42 28.64 5.36
C ASN A 92 15.57 27.60 4.60
N PRO A 93 14.39 27.21 5.12
CA PRO A 93 13.55 26.19 4.49
C PRO A 93 13.07 26.54 3.08
N SER A 94 13.01 27.83 2.74
CA SER A 94 12.65 28.31 1.40
C SER A 94 13.82 28.24 0.41
N LEU A 95 15.04 27.95 0.87
CA LEU A 95 16.26 27.89 0.07
C LEU A 95 16.86 26.49 0.10
N ILE A 96 16.48 25.68 -0.88
CA ILE A 96 17.15 24.41 -1.21
C ILE A 96 17.74 24.50 -2.62
N TYR A 97 18.86 23.83 -2.84
CA TYR A 97 19.61 23.93 -4.09
C TYR A 97 19.66 22.60 -4.83
N PRO A 98 19.70 22.60 -6.18
CA PRO A 98 19.94 21.38 -6.94
C PRO A 98 21.21 20.65 -6.46
N TYR A 99 21.19 19.33 -6.53
CA TYR A 99 22.27 18.42 -6.07
C TYR A 99 22.47 18.37 -4.55
N GLN A 100 21.68 19.11 -3.77
CA GLN A 100 21.70 19.01 -2.32
C GLN A 100 21.10 17.68 -1.86
N ARG A 101 21.84 16.92 -1.04
CA ARG A 101 21.35 15.65 -0.46
C ARG A 101 20.60 15.89 0.86
N LEU A 102 19.28 15.72 0.81
CA LEU A 102 18.40 15.81 1.97
C LEU A 102 18.04 14.44 2.50
N THR A 103 18.13 14.27 3.81
CA THR A 103 17.62 13.09 4.52
C THR A 103 16.09 13.07 4.44
N ILE A 104 15.50 11.92 4.11
CA ILE A 104 14.04 11.73 4.07
C ILE A 104 13.63 10.79 5.22
N PRO A 105 13.10 11.33 6.33
CA PRO A 105 12.57 10.55 7.45
C PRO A 105 11.61 9.43 7.02
N LYS A 106 11.92 8.18 7.39
CA LYS A 106 11.17 7.00 6.93
C LYS A 106 9.87 6.79 7.70
N GLU A 107 9.75 7.41 8.86
CA GLU A 107 8.61 7.30 9.77
C GLU A 107 7.31 7.81 9.16
N TYR A 108 7.41 8.63 8.10
CA TYR A 108 6.27 9.31 7.48
C TYR A 108 5.99 8.89 6.04
N LEU A 109 6.75 7.91 5.53
CA LEU A 109 6.61 7.39 4.18
C LEU A 109 5.21 6.81 3.95
N LYS A 110 4.69 7.04 2.75
CA LYS A 110 3.45 6.39 2.32
C LYS A 110 3.78 4.94 1.97
N LEU A 111 3.43 4.03 2.87
CA LEU A 111 3.41 2.59 2.63
C LEU A 111 2.03 2.26 2.03
N TYR A 112 2.02 1.68 0.84
CA TYR A 112 0.80 1.31 0.11
C TYR A 112 0.28 -0.05 0.56
#